data_AF-A0A0K1W0S9-F1
#
_entry.id   AF-A0A0K1W0S9-F1
#
_cell.length_a   1.000
_cell.length_b   1.000
_cell.length_c   1.000
_cell.angle_alpha   90.00
_cell.angle_beta   90.00
_cell.angle_gamma   90.00
#
_symmetry.space_group_name_H-M   'P 1'
#
loop_
_entity.id
_entity.type
_entity.pdbx_description
1 polymer ?
#
loop_
_entity_poly.entity_id
_entity_poly.type
_entity_poly.pdbx_seq_one_letter_code
_entity_poly.pdbx_strand_id
1 'polypeptide(L)'
;MKKNLKIPLLVVVCAAFILQVLTLSLIGITNKKILDSYKSTQYIWVVLYCLFLFGFLIAIFVLTLKKTKNSAYVSSILCISYGIISLFSFLTISWYYGIPNFALGIVLIIIGSIYIHKNKENYY
;
A
#
# COMPACT_ATOMS: atom_id res chain seq x y z
N MET A 1 -22.28 -11.23 -14.01
CA MET A 1 -21.12 -10.47 -14.56
C MET A 1 -19.91 -10.59 -13.63
N LYS A 2 -18.85 -11.31 -14.02
CA LYS A 2 -17.57 -11.34 -13.28
C LYS A 2 -16.91 -9.96 -13.37
N LYS A 3 -17.24 -9.03 -12.46
CA LYS A 3 -16.59 -7.71 -12.40
C LYS A 3 -15.08 -7.92 -12.19
N ASN A 4 -14.27 -7.55 -13.18
CA ASN A 4 -12.82 -7.61 -13.16
C ASN A 4 -12.28 -6.60 -12.12
N LEU A 5 -12.16 -7.06 -10.87
CA LEU A 5 -11.62 -6.28 -9.75
C LEU A 5 -10.11 -5.96 -9.89
N LYS A 6 -9.45 -6.42 -10.97
CA LYS A 6 -8.05 -6.09 -11.29
C LYS A 6 -7.83 -4.59 -11.50
N ILE A 7 -8.78 -3.91 -12.12
CA ILE A 7 -8.72 -2.47 -12.42
C ILE A 7 -8.73 -1.64 -11.12
N PRO A 8 -9.73 -1.79 -10.22
CA PRO A 8 -9.73 -1.03 -8.97
C PRO A 8 -8.52 -1.35 -8.08
N LEU A 9 -8.03 -2.60 -8.08
CA LEU A 9 -6.80 -2.95 -7.37
C LEU A 9 -5.61 -2.11 -7.87
N LEU A 10 -5.40 -2.09 -9.18
CA LEU A 10 -4.26 -1.39 -9.79
C LEU A 10 -4.34 0.12 -9.56
N VAL A 11 -5.55 0.70 -9.66
CA VAL A 11 -5.79 2.12 -9.36
C VAL A 11 -5.43 2.48 -7.91
N VAL A 12 -5.87 1.66 -6.93
CA VAL A 12 -5.57 1.92 -5.52
C VAL A 12 -4.07 1.80 -5.22
N VAL A 13 -3.38 0.87 -5.85
CA VAL A 13 -1.94 0.68 -5.67
C VAL A 13 -1.15 1.83 -6.30
N CYS A 14 -1.53 2.29 -7.49
CA CYS A 14 -0.94 3.47 -8.09
C CYS A 14 -1.18 4.73 -7.25
N ALA A 15 -2.39 4.91 -6.71
CA ALA A 15 -2.71 6.01 -5.80
C ALA A 15 -1.86 5.97 -4.53
N ALA A 16 -1.66 4.77 -3.94
CA ALA A 16 -0.79 4.59 -2.78
C ALA A 16 0.68 4.93 -3.09
N PHE A 17 1.18 4.57 -4.27
CA PHE A 17 2.52 4.93 -4.71
C PHE A 17 2.71 6.45 -4.82
N ILE A 18 1.78 7.13 -5.49
CA ILE A 18 1.79 8.59 -5.65
C ILE A 18 1.76 9.27 -4.27
N LEU A 19 0.94 8.76 -3.35
CA LEU A 19 0.84 9.29 -1.99
C LEU A 19 2.18 9.21 -1.23
N GLN A 20 2.94 8.11 -1.38
CA GLN A 20 4.25 8.01 -0.73
C GLN A 20 5.31 8.93 -1.34
N VAL A 21 5.33 9.07 -2.67
CA VAL A 21 6.23 10.03 -3.35
C VAL A 21 5.92 11.46 -2.90
N LEU A 22 4.64 11.80 -2.81
CA LEU A 22 4.20 13.09 -2.29
C LEU A 22 4.62 13.27 -0.82
N THR A 23 4.50 12.23 0.00
CA THR A 23 4.92 12.24 1.41
C THR A 23 6.43 12.48 1.55
N LEU A 24 7.27 11.81 0.75
CA LEU A 24 8.72 12.06 0.67
C LEU A 24 9.02 13.51 0.30
N SER A 25 8.36 14.02 -0.73
CA SER A 25 8.58 15.38 -1.22
C SER A 25 8.16 16.45 -0.21
N LEU A 26 7.11 16.21 0.57
CA LEU A 26 6.57 17.18 1.52
C LEU A 26 7.25 17.13 2.90
N ILE A 27 7.81 15.99 3.32
CA ILE A 27 8.56 15.86 4.59
C ILE A 27 9.75 16.83 4.67
N GLY A 28 10.41 17.10 3.54
CA GLY A 28 11.48 18.08 3.46
C GLY A 28 11.02 19.53 3.71
N ILE A 29 9.75 19.84 3.42
CA ILE A 29 9.19 21.20 3.43
C ILE A 29 8.56 21.54 4.79
N THR A 30 7.84 20.60 5.41
CA THR A 30 7.10 20.83 6.67
C THR A 30 7.99 20.88 7.92
N ASN A 31 9.18 20.27 7.89
CA ASN A 31 10.06 20.16 9.07
C ASN A 31 11.20 21.20 9.10
N LYS A 32 10.86 22.48 9.03
CA LYS A 32 11.82 23.59 9.30
C LYS A 32 12.02 23.89 10.80
N LYS A 33 11.27 23.25 11.71
CA LYS A 33 11.27 23.57 13.16
C LYS A 33 11.36 22.38 14.12
N ILE A 34 11.61 21.15 13.64
CA ILE A 34 11.68 19.95 14.49
C ILE A 34 13.14 19.50 14.65
N LEU A 35 13.53 19.13 15.87
CA LEU A 35 14.83 18.53 16.24
C LEU A 35 15.33 17.55 15.16
N ASP A 36 16.58 17.69 14.72
CA ASP A 36 17.17 16.91 13.62
C ASP A 36 17.05 15.38 13.78
N SER A 37 16.99 14.91 15.03
CA SER A 37 16.81 13.49 15.34
C SER A 37 15.43 12.94 14.97
N TYR A 38 14.35 13.71 15.15
CA TYR A 38 12.99 13.24 14.83
C TYR A 38 12.74 13.26 13.32
N LYS A 39 13.36 14.22 12.62
CA LYS A 39 13.33 14.35 11.16
C LYS A 39 14.00 13.16 10.46
N SER A 40 15.12 12.68 11.01
CA SER A 40 15.85 11.52 10.49
C SER A 40 15.03 10.23 10.60
N THR A 41 14.38 9.99 11.75
CA THR A 41 13.53 8.81 11.96
C THR A 41 12.34 8.78 11.02
N GLN A 42 11.65 9.91 10.82
CA GLN A 42 10.53 10.00 9.88
C GLN A 42 10.95 9.71 8.44
N TYR A 43 12.09 10.25 8.01
CA TYR A 43 12.61 10.04 6.67
C TYR A 43 12.91 8.55 6.40
N ILE A 44 13.54 7.87 7.37
CA ILE A 44 13.83 6.43 7.29
C ILE A 44 12.53 5.63 7.12
N TRP A 45 11.49 5.93 7.91
CA TRP A 45 10.20 5.24 7.80
C TRP A 45 9.57 5.44 6.42
N VAL A 46 9.57 6.66 5.88
CA VAL A 46 8.95 6.90 4.56
C VAL A 46 9.73 6.22 3.44
N VAL A 47 11.06 6.19 3.52
CA VAL A 47 11.88 5.40 2.57
C VAL A 47 11.53 3.92 2.66
N LEU A 48 11.38 3.36 3.87
CA LEU A 48 10.93 1.99 4.08
C LEU A 48 9.55 1.73 3.45
N TYR A 49 8.59 2.62 3.65
CA TYR A 49 7.27 2.52 3.02
C TYR A 49 7.34 2.56 1.50
N CYS A 50 8.21 3.39 0.92
CA CYS A 50 8.43 3.45 -0.52
C CYS A 50 9.03 2.16 -1.08
N LEU A 51 10.05 1.61 -0.41
CA LEU A 51 10.67 0.33 -0.81
C LEU A 51 9.65 -0.81 -0.76
N PHE A 52 8.84 -0.87 0.30
CA PHE A 52 7.75 -1.84 0.42
C PHE A 52 6.74 -1.71 -0.73
N LEU A 53 6.34 -0.49 -1.07
CA LEU A 53 5.41 -0.23 -2.17
C LEU A 53 6.00 -0.60 -3.53
N PHE A 54 7.30 -0.36 -3.73
CA PHE A 54 7.99 -0.72 -4.96
C PHE A 54 8.06 -2.25 -5.12
N GLY A 55 8.43 -2.96 -4.05
CA GLY A 55 8.39 -4.43 -4.04
C GLY A 55 6.98 -4.98 -4.28
N PHE A 56 5.97 -4.30 -3.72
CA PHE A 56 4.56 -4.63 -3.92
C PHE A 56 4.11 -4.48 -5.38
N LEU A 57 4.48 -3.38 -6.03
CA LEU A 57 4.22 -3.13 -7.45
C LEU A 57 4.88 -4.19 -8.34
N ILE A 58 6.14 -4.55 -8.06
CA ILE A 58 6.85 -5.61 -8.79
C ILE A 58 6.13 -6.94 -8.60
N ALA A 59 5.73 -7.30 -7.38
CA ALA A 59 5.02 -8.54 -7.10
C ALA A 59 3.70 -8.62 -7.89
N ILE A 60 2.88 -7.56 -7.88
CA ILE A 60 1.64 -7.49 -8.67
C ILE A 60 1.92 -7.58 -10.17
N PHE A 61 2.95 -6.89 -10.65
CA PHE A 61 3.31 -6.92 -12.07
C PHE A 61 3.70 -8.34 -12.54
N VAL A 62 4.57 -9.01 -11.79
CA VAL A 62 4.98 -10.40 -12.06
C VAL A 62 3.79 -11.35 -12.01
N LEU A 63 2.91 -11.21 -11.01
CA LEU A 63 1.70 -12.02 -10.88
C LEU A 63 0.72 -11.79 -12.03
N THR A 64 0.62 -10.56 -12.52
CA THR A 64 -0.21 -10.21 -13.68
C THR A 64 0.34 -10.81 -14.97
N LEU A 65 1.65 -10.78 -15.18
CA LEU A 65 2.31 -11.36 -16.35
C LEU A 65 2.23 -12.89 -16.37
N LYS A 66 2.44 -13.56 -15.24
CA LYS A 66 2.45 -15.03 -15.17
C LYS A 66 1.07 -15.67 -15.41
N LYS A 67 -0.04 -14.92 -15.41
CA LYS A 67 -1.43 -15.40 -15.58
C LYS A 67 -1.73 -16.70 -14.80
N THR A 68 -1.13 -16.88 -13.63
CA THR A 68 -1.32 -18.08 -12.80
C THR A 68 -2.71 -18.07 -12.17
N LYS A 69 -3.36 -19.25 -12.07
CA LYS A 69 -4.68 -19.42 -11.42
C LYS A 69 -4.70 -18.81 -10.00
N ASN A 70 -3.60 -18.90 -9.27
CA ASN A 70 -3.48 -18.40 -7.89
C ASN A 70 -3.01 -16.94 -7.77
N SER A 71 -2.72 -16.25 -8.88
CA SER A 71 -2.22 -14.86 -8.85
C SER A 71 -3.19 -13.91 -8.14
N ALA A 72 -4.48 -14.16 -8.34
CA ALA A 72 -5.62 -13.52 -7.74
C ALA A 72 -5.61 -13.62 -6.20
N TYR A 73 -5.31 -14.80 -5.66
CA TYR A 73 -5.24 -15.04 -4.21
C TYR A 73 -4.03 -14.35 -3.59
N VAL A 74 -2.84 -14.54 -4.19
CA VAL A 74 -1.58 -13.98 -3.70
C VAL A 74 -1.65 -12.44 -3.69
N SER A 75 -2.20 -11.82 -4.74
CA SER A 75 -2.39 -10.36 -4.81
C SER A 75 -3.31 -9.84 -3.70
N SER A 76 -4.31 -10.64 -3.31
CA SER A 76 -5.25 -10.25 -2.25
C SER A 76 -4.61 -10.31 -0.87
N ILE A 77 -3.84 -11.37 -0.58
CA ILE A 77 -3.05 -11.47 0.65
C ILE A 77 -2.08 -10.31 0.74
N LEU A 78 -1.35 -10.05 -0.34
CA LEU A 78 -0.42 -8.93 -0.42
C LEU A 78 -1.14 -7.62 -0.07
N CYS A 79 -2.30 -7.32 -0.68
CA CYS A 79 -3.07 -6.11 -0.36
C CYS A 79 -3.44 -5.99 1.12
N ILE A 80 -3.84 -7.08 1.75
CA ILE A 80 -4.16 -7.10 3.17
C ILE A 80 -2.89 -6.84 4.00
N SER A 81 -1.79 -7.52 3.70
CA SER A 81 -0.51 -7.34 4.38
C SER A 81 -0.01 -5.90 4.28
N TYR A 82 -0.05 -5.31 3.07
CA TYR A 82 0.35 -3.92 2.87
C TYR A 82 -0.61 -2.95 3.56
N GLY A 83 -1.91 -3.24 3.56
CA GLY A 83 -2.90 -2.44 4.26
C GLY A 83 -2.63 -2.40 5.77
N ILE A 84 -2.31 -3.53 6.40
CA ILE A 84 -1.94 -3.61 7.82
C ILE A 84 -0.70 -2.76 8.12
N ILE A 85 0.34 -2.86 7.29
CA ILE A 85 1.57 -2.05 7.43
C ILE A 85 1.25 -0.55 7.29
N SER A 86 0.32 -0.20 6.40
CA SER A 86 -0.13 1.18 6.18
C SER A 86 -0.90 1.74 7.36
N LEU A 87 -1.61 0.91 8.14
CA LEU A 87 -2.28 1.37 9.38
C LEU A 87 -1.27 1.85 10.43
N PHE A 88 -0.09 1.23 10.48
CA PHE A 88 0.99 1.65 11.40
C PHE A 88 1.66 2.98 11.03
N SER A 89 1.39 3.53 9.84
CA SER A 89 2.00 4.78 9.36
C SER A 89 1.68 6.00 10.23
N PHE A 90 0.55 5.97 10.94
CA PHE A 90 0.14 7.00 11.88
C PHE A 90 1.08 7.13 13.08
N LEU A 91 1.67 6.02 13.53
CA LEU A 91 2.61 5.98 14.65
C LEU A 91 4.04 6.28 14.22
N THR A 92 4.41 5.94 12.97
CA THR A 92 5.80 5.93 12.52
C THR A 92 6.21 7.17 11.73
N ILE A 93 5.29 7.80 10.98
CA ILE A 93 5.59 8.96 10.14
C ILE A 93 5.17 10.26 10.85
N SER A 94 3.87 10.54 10.90
CA SER A 94 3.30 11.78 11.44
C SER A 94 1.79 11.69 11.27
N TRP A 95 1.02 12.40 12.08
CA TRP A 95 -0.44 12.40 11.95
C TRP A 95 -0.88 12.95 10.59
N TYR A 96 -0.21 13.99 10.07
CA TYR A 96 -0.57 14.63 8.80
C TYR A 96 -0.42 13.71 7.58
N TYR A 97 0.63 12.89 7.55
CA TYR A 97 0.92 11.97 6.45
C TYR A 97 0.44 10.54 6.72
N GLY A 98 0.21 10.20 7.98
CA GLY A 98 -0.29 8.91 8.43
C GLY A 98 -1.79 8.75 8.23
N ILE A 99 -2.59 9.81 8.38
CA ILE A 99 -4.05 9.74 8.16
C ILE A 99 -4.41 9.30 6.73
N PRO A 100 -3.82 9.87 5.67
CA PRO A 100 -4.08 9.41 4.30
C PRO A 100 -3.63 7.97 4.05
N ASN A 101 -2.47 7.57 4.61
CA ASN A 101 -1.96 6.20 4.50
C ASN A 101 -2.83 5.20 5.26
N PHE A 102 -3.37 5.60 6.42
CA PHE A 102 -4.31 4.79 7.19
C PHE A 102 -5.61 4.55 6.41
N ALA A 103 -6.18 5.60 5.81
CA ALA A 103 -7.39 5.46 4.98
C ALA A 103 -7.16 4.53 3.78
N LEU A 104 -6.01 4.64 3.11
CA LEU A 104 -5.62 3.71 2.03
C LEU A 104 -5.44 2.28 2.55
N GLY A 105 -4.85 2.11 3.74
CA GLY A 105 -4.67 0.81 4.37
C GLY A 105 -6.00 0.09 4.58
N ILE A 106 -7.01 0.80 5.09
CA ILE A 106 -8.37 0.27 5.24
C ILE A 106 -8.95 -0.17 3.89
N VAL A 107 -8.86 0.69 2.86
CA VAL A 107 -9.39 0.38 1.52
C VAL A 107 -8.73 -0.86 0.94
N LEU A 108 -7.41 -1.01 1.09
CA LEU A 108 -6.68 -2.18 0.60
C LEU A 108 -7.07 -3.47 1.32
N ILE A 109 -7.28 -3.42 2.64
CA ILE A 109 -7.78 -4.57 3.41
C ILE A 109 -9.17 -4.98 2.93
N ILE A 110 -10.07 -4.02 2.73
CA ILE A 110 -11.43 -4.28 2.27
C ILE A 110 -11.41 -4.90 0.87
N ILE A 111 -10.66 -4.31 -0.07
CA ILE A 111 -10.55 -4.83 -1.44
C ILE A 111 -9.96 -6.24 -1.44
N GLY A 112 -8.86 -6.47 -0.73
CA GLY A 112 -8.23 -7.78 -0.62
C GLY A 112 -9.18 -8.83 -0.03
N SER A 113 -9.91 -8.48 1.02
CA SER A 113 -10.87 -9.37 1.68
C SER A 113 -12.05 -9.75 0.77
N ILE A 114 -12.62 -8.77 0.06
CA ILE A 114 -13.68 -9.01 -0.93
C ILE A 114 -13.16 -9.91 -2.05
N TYR A 115 -11.91 -9.69 -2.49
CA TYR A 115 -11.31 -10.43 -3.58
C TYR A 115 -11.04 -11.89 -3.23
N ILE A 116 -10.63 -12.18 -1.98
CA ILE A 116 -10.55 -13.55 -1.46
C ILE A 116 -11.96 -14.15 -1.44
N HIS A 117 -12.92 -13.48 -0.81
CA HIS A 117 -14.27 -14.02 -0.62
C HIS A 117 -14.96 -14.38 -1.94
N LYS A 118 -14.85 -13.50 -2.95
CA LYS A 118 -15.51 -13.68 -4.24
C LYS A 118 -14.88 -14.74 -5.14
N ASN A 119 -13.63 -15.12 -4.86
CA ASN A 119 -12.89 -16.10 -5.66
C ASN A 119 -12.61 -17.40 -4.88
N LYS A 120 -13.21 -17.61 -3.70
CA LYS A 120 -13.03 -18.80 -2.85
C LYS A 120 -13.14 -20.12 -3.63
N GLU A 121 -14.10 -20.22 -4.54
CA GLU A 121 -14.34 -21.40 -5.39
C GLU A 121 -13.23 -21.66 -6.44
N ASN A 122 -12.37 -20.68 -6.73
CA ASN A 122 -11.23 -20.88 -7.64
C ASN A 122 -9.94 -21.23 -6.89
N TYR A 123 -9.97 -21.29 -5.54
CA TYR A 123 -8.80 -21.50 -4.70
C TYR A 123 -8.83 -22.82 -3.91
N TYR A 124 -10.01 -23.44 -3.79
CA TYR A 124 -10.24 -24.76 -3.18
C TYR A 124 -10.67 -25.77 -4.23
#